data_AF-A0A2G9V0L1-F1
#
_entry.id   AF-A0A2G9V0L1-F1
#
_cell.length_a   1.000
_cell.length_b   1.000
_cell.length_c   1.000
_cell.angle_alpha   90.00
_cell.angle_beta   90.00
_cell.angle_gamma   90.00
#
_symmetry.space_group_name_H-M   'P 1'
#
loop_
_entity.id
_entity.type
_entity.pdbx_description
1 polymer ?
#
loop_
_entity_poly.entity_id
_entity_poly.type
_entity_poly.pdbx_seq_one_letter_code
_entity_poly.pdbx_strand_id
1 'polypeptide(L)'
;MKHNQYTGVPIGGIGCGSIGTDFRGAFNKFSLIPGIKEQFTENIKANQFILTVHSADGKEFIYQTILSAAEFDDSTLSDWSSQIKGEDIRYRGLFPRAWREFRIADLDLTLICEQISPVIPHNYEVINDFIFSLHVQSL
;
A
#
# COMPACT_ATOMS: atom_id res chain seq x y z
N MET A 1 -18.85 0.85 16.53
CA MET A 1 -17.59 0.82 15.75
C MET A 1 -17.83 -0.08 14.55
N LYS A 2 -17.86 0.46 13.32
CA LYS A 2 -17.99 -0.37 12.11
C LYS A 2 -16.65 -1.04 11.85
N HIS A 3 -16.66 -2.36 11.68
CA HIS A 3 -15.45 -3.11 11.35
C HIS A 3 -15.16 -2.94 9.86
N ASN A 4 -14.05 -2.28 9.52
CA ASN A 4 -13.53 -2.31 8.15
C ASN A 4 -12.86 -3.67 7.92
N GLN A 5 -13.47 -4.48 7.06
CA GLN A 5 -13.07 -5.84 6.71
C GLN A 5 -11.77 -5.88 5.88
N TYR A 6 -11.39 -4.76 5.28
CA TYR A 6 -10.24 -4.66 4.40
C TYR A 6 -9.01 -4.18 5.19
N THR A 7 -8.26 -5.14 5.74
CA THR A 7 -7.14 -4.87 6.65
C THR A 7 -5.96 -5.80 6.41
N GLY A 8 -4.75 -5.26 6.52
CA GLY A 8 -3.49 -5.96 6.44
C GLY A 8 -2.61 -5.68 7.67
N VAL A 9 -1.37 -6.16 7.60
CA VAL A 9 -0.30 -5.90 8.55
C VAL A 9 -0.07 -4.38 8.65
N PRO A 10 -0.09 -3.79 9.86
CA PRO A 10 0.15 -2.36 10.03
C PRO A 10 1.62 -2.01 9.78
N ILE A 11 1.86 -0.75 9.43
CA ILE A 11 3.20 -0.16 9.37
C ILE A 11 3.42 0.77 10.55
N GLY A 12 4.60 0.68 11.17
CA GLY A 12 4.99 1.51 12.31
C GLY A 12 5.84 0.76 13.35
N GLY A 13 6.70 1.52 14.04
CA GLY A 13 7.51 1.03 15.15
C GLY A 13 6.76 1.05 16.50
N ILE A 14 7.37 0.47 17.52
CA ILE A 14 6.82 0.47 18.88
C ILE A 14 6.88 1.90 19.44
N GLY A 15 5.72 2.46 19.83
CA GLY A 15 5.63 3.80 20.42
C GLY A 15 5.58 4.97 19.43
N CYS A 16 5.78 4.72 18.14
CA CYS A 16 5.79 5.77 17.09
C CYS A 16 4.40 6.07 16.49
N GLY A 17 3.38 5.30 16.90
CA GLY A 17 2.11 5.23 16.19
C GLY A 17 2.14 4.24 15.02
N SER A 18 1.00 4.06 14.35
CA SER A 18 0.87 3.10 13.25
C SER A 18 -0.11 3.56 12.17
N ILE A 19 0.12 3.09 10.95
CA ILE A 19 -0.82 3.23 9.82
C ILE A 19 -1.31 1.83 9.45
N GLY A 20 -2.62 1.66 9.35
CA GLY A 20 -3.22 0.44 8.83
C GLY A 20 -3.07 0.34 7.32
N THR A 21 -2.97 -0.88 6.82
CA THR A 21 -2.93 -1.16 5.39
C THR A 21 -4.21 -1.87 4.97
N ASP A 22 -4.69 -1.57 3.78
CA ASP A 22 -5.70 -2.34 3.08
C ASP A 22 -4.95 -3.36 2.20
N PHE A 23 -5.28 -4.65 2.30
CA PHE A 23 -4.64 -5.68 1.48
C PHE A 23 -4.85 -5.45 -0.03
N ARG A 24 -5.82 -4.61 -0.41
CA ARG A 24 -6.09 -4.19 -1.78
C ARG A 24 -5.21 -3.04 -2.25
N GLY A 25 -4.35 -2.45 -1.41
CA GLY A 25 -3.37 -1.43 -1.83
C GLY A 25 -3.49 -0.06 -1.16
N ALA A 26 -4.57 0.23 -0.46
CA ALA A 26 -4.78 1.51 0.23
C ALA A 26 -4.21 1.56 1.66
N PHE A 27 -4.30 2.74 2.28
CA PHE A 27 -3.91 2.99 3.67
C PHE A 27 -5.09 3.55 4.46
N ASN A 28 -5.27 3.03 5.68
CA ASN A 28 -6.38 3.34 6.58
C ASN A 28 -5.94 3.26 8.05
N LYS A 29 -6.89 3.35 8.99
CA LYS A 29 -6.70 3.13 10.45
C LYS A 29 -5.47 3.85 11.03
N PHE A 30 -5.34 5.13 10.75
CA PHE A 30 -4.23 5.97 11.22
C PHE A 30 -4.30 6.15 12.73
N SER A 31 -3.24 5.73 13.43
CA SER A 31 -3.07 5.84 14.88
C SER A 31 -1.75 6.53 15.18
N LEU A 32 -1.62 7.79 14.74
CA LEU A 32 -0.38 8.57 14.79
C LEU A 32 -0.20 9.40 16.07
N ILE A 33 -1.28 9.59 16.83
CA ILE A 33 -1.31 10.41 18.05
C ILE A 33 -1.39 9.41 19.21
N PRO A 34 -0.37 9.34 20.06
CA PRO A 34 -0.36 8.43 21.21
C PRO A 34 -1.61 8.60 22.07
N GLY A 35 -2.20 7.48 22.49
CA GLY A 35 -3.41 7.46 23.32
C GLY A 35 -4.73 7.62 22.57
N ILE A 36 -4.73 8.02 21.29
CA ILE A 36 -5.92 8.07 20.44
C ILE A 36 -5.89 6.90 19.46
N LYS A 37 -6.79 5.93 19.67
CA LYS A 37 -6.98 4.81 18.76
C LYS A 37 -7.70 5.28 17.48
N GLU A 38 -7.13 4.98 16.32
CA GLU A 38 -7.78 5.08 15.00
C GLU A 38 -8.46 6.43 14.72
N GLN A 39 -7.66 7.48 14.50
CA GLN A 39 -8.12 8.83 14.17
C GLN A 39 -8.84 8.90 12.83
N PHE A 40 -8.36 8.12 11.86
CA PHE A 40 -8.93 8.04 10.53
C PHE A 40 -9.02 6.58 10.10
N THR A 41 -10.23 6.07 9.88
CA THR A 41 -10.50 4.65 9.64
C THR A 41 -10.70 4.30 8.17
N GLU A 42 -10.98 5.29 7.34
CA GLU A 42 -11.26 5.11 5.91
C GLU A 42 -9.98 5.08 5.08
N ASN A 43 -10.11 4.69 3.81
CA ASN A 43 -9.00 4.71 2.87
C ASN A 43 -8.71 6.14 2.38
N ILE A 44 -7.45 6.56 2.38
CA ILE A 44 -7.04 7.87 1.86
C ILE A 44 -6.51 7.72 0.42
N LYS A 45 -7.24 8.26 -0.56
CA LYS A 45 -6.85 8.19 -1.98
C LYS A 45 -5.58 8.95 -2.34
N ALA A 46 -5.24 9.99 -1.59
CA ALA A 46 -3.99 10.73 -1.80
C ALA A 46 -2.74 9.90 -1.45
N ASN A 47 -2.88 8.88 -0.60
CA ASN A 47 -1.78 8.06 -0.12
C ASN A 47 -1.72 6.79 -0.97
N GLN A 48 -1.15 6.83 -2.17
CA GLN A 48 -1.09 5.68 -3.08
C GLN A 48 0.28 5.57 -3.75
N PHE A 49 0.65 4.34 -4.12
CA PHE A 49 1.69 4.14 -5.12
C PHE A 49 1.07 4.24 -6.51
N ILE A 50 1.79 4.84 -7.46
CA ILE A 50 1.35 5.00 -8.85
C ILE A 50 2.36 4.29 -9.74
N LEU A 51 1.88 3.36 -10.57
CA LEU A 51 2.65 2.81 -11.67
C LEU A 51 2.48 3.72 -12.88
N THR A 52 3.59 4.16 -13.46
CA THR A 52 3.63 4.82 -14.77
C THR A 52 4.60 4.06 -15.65
N VAL A 53 4.17 3.66 -16.84
CA VAL A 53 4.97 2.91 -17.82
C VAL A 53 5.14 3.77 -19.07
N HIS A 54 6.39 3.86 -19.51
CA HIS A 54 6.79 4.52 -20.75
C HIS A 54 7.53 3.54 -21.66
N SER A 55 7.62 3.90 -22.94
CA SER A 55 8.52 3.23 -23.88
C SER A 55 9.96 3.24 -23.36
N ALA A 56 10.80 2.30 -23.85
CA ALA A 56 12.20 2.21 -23.43
C ALA A 56 13.01 3.48 -23.72
N ASP A 57 12.61 4.28 -24.72
CA ASP A 57 13.22 5.58 -25.03
C ASP A 57 12.58 6.75 -24.25
N GLY A 58 11.57 6.48 -23.41
CA GLY A 58 10.91 7.42 -22.51
C GLY A 58 9.93 8.39 -23.18
N LYS A 59 9.73 8.30 -24.50
CA LYS A 59 8.97 9.31 -25.26
C LYS A 59 7.47 9.05 -25.31
N GLU A 60 7.08 7.79 -25.26
CA GLU A 60 5.68 7.40 -25.35
C GLU A 60 5.15 7.00 -23.98
N PHE A 61 4.01 7.57 -23.60
CA PHE A 61 3.24 7.14 -22.44
C PHE A 61 2.45 5.90 -22.81
N ILE A 62 2.62 4.82 -22.05
CA ILE A 62 1.96 3.53 -22.34
C ILE A 62 0.82 3.29 -21.36
N TYR A 63 1.04 3.50 -20.06
CA TYR A 63 0.09 3.08 -19.03
C TYR A 63 0.29 3.84 -17.72
N GLN A 64 -0.81 4.11 -17.02
CA GLN A 64 -0.78 4.59 -15.64
C GLN A 64 -1.94 4.04 -14.84
N THR A 65 -1.66 3.66 -13.59
CA THR A 65 -2.68 3.27 -12.62
C THR A 65 -2.20 3.53 -11.20
N ILE A 66 -3.11 3.84 -10.29
CA ILE A 66 -2.82 3.66 -8.87
C ILE A 66 -2.73 2.17 -8.55
N LEU A 67 -1.83 1.78 -7.64
CA LEU A 67 -1.63 0.40 -7.21
C LEU A 67 -2.62 0.03 -6.10
N SER A 68 -3.92 0.08 -6.39
CA SER A 68 -4.97 -0.24 -5.41
C SER A 68 -6.29 -0.65 -6.06
N ALA A 69 -6.96 -1.67 -5.53
CA ALA A 69 -8.35 -2.00 -5.86
C ALA A 69 -9.33 -1.59 -4.74
N ALA A 70 -8.90 -0.71 -3.84
CA ALA A 70 -9.77 -0.20 -2.80
C ALA A 70 -10.78 0.81 -3.36
N GLU A 71 -11.96 0.84 -2.73
CA GLU A 71 -12.94 1.89 -2.97
C GLU A 71 -12.51 3.17 -2.23
N PHE A 72 -12.72 4.30 -2.89
CA PHE A 72 -12.47 5.62 -2.34
C PHE A 72 -13.75 6.44 -2.48
N ASP A 73 -14.26 6.95 -1.37
CA ASP A 73 -15.39 7.87 -1.39
C ASP A 73 -15.02 9.18 -2.10
N ASP A 74 -16.03 9.82 -2.68
CA ASP A 74 -16.00 11.06 -3.48
C ASP A 74 -14.78 11.95 -3.21
N SER A 75 -13.75 11.74 -4.03
CA SER A 75 -12.43 12.32 -3.84
C SER A 75 -12.20 13.43 -4.86
N THR A 76 -11.57 14.53 -4.43
CA THR A 76 -11.06 15.59 -5.32
C THR A 76 -10.01 15.11 -6.33
N LEU A 77 -9.55 13.86 -6.22
CA LEU A 77 -8.59 13.20 -7.11
C LEU A 77 -9.30 12.24 -8.08
N SER A 78 -10.35 12.70 -8.77
CA SER A 78 -11.15 11.87 -9.70
C SER A 78 -10.30 11.17 -10.76
N ASP A 79 -9.28 11.87 -11.27
CA ASP A 79 -8.43 11.39 -12.37
C ASP A 79 -7.46 10.28 -11.95
N TRP A 80 -7.24 10.11 -10.64
CA TRP A 80 -6.44 9.03 -10.10
C TRP A 80 -7.29 7.76 -10.12
N SER A 81 -7.38 7.15 -11.29
CA SER A 81 -8.15 5.92 -11.50
C SER A 81 -7.29 4.68 -11.25
N SER A 82 -7.93 3.63 -10.76
CA SER A 82 -7.34 2.30 -10.73
C SER A 82 -7.85 1.50 -11.92
N GLN A 83 -6.93 0.88 -12.63
CA GLN A 83 -7.19 -0.12 -13.65
C GLN A 83 -7.02 -1.55 -13.09
N ILE A 84 -6.68 -1.69 -11.79
CA ILE A 84 -6.40 -2.97 -11.14
C ILE A 84 -7.67 -3.51 -10.48
N LYS A 85 -8.00 -4.76 -10.76
CA LYS A 85 -9.11 -5.46 -10.10
C LYS A 85 -8.62 -6.23 -8.88
N GLY A 86 -9.53 -6.49 -7.95
CA GLY A 86 -9.20 -7.26 -6.73
C GLY A 86 -8.67 -8.67 -7.02
N GLU A 87 -9.08 -9.30 -8.13
CA GLU A 87 -8.59 -10.61 -8.58
C GLU A 87 -7.13 -10.61 -9.05
N ASP A 88 -6.62 -9.43 -9.45
CA ASP A 88 -5.23 -9.23 -9.88
C ASP A 88 -4.28 -8.88 -8.72
N ILE A 89 -4.80 -8.88 -7.49
CA ILE A 89 -4.03 -8.56 -6.28
C ILE A 89 -3.89 -9.82 -5.42
N ARG A 90 -2.64 -10.12 -5.06
CA ARG A 90 -2.34 -11.14 -4.04
C ARG A 90 -1.67 -10.49 -2.85
N TYR A 91 -2.21 -10.76 -1.66
CA TYR A 91 -1.69 -10.27 -0.39
C TYR A 91 -1.15 -11.39 0.49
N ARG A 92 0.00 -11.15 1.13
CA ARG A 92 0.59 -12.04 2.13
C ARG A 92 1.10 -11.22 3.30
N GLY A 93 0.61 -11.50 4.50
CA GLY A 93 1.04 -10.84 5.73
C GLY A 93 1.75 -11.80 6.68
N LEU A 94 2.94 -11.42 7.14
CA LEU A 94 3.68 -12.11 8.20
C LEU A 94 4.46 -11.06 8.99
N PHE A 95 3.81 -10.46 9.98
CA PHE A 95 4.38 -9.35 10.77
C PHE A 95 5.80 -9.69 11.24
N PRO A 96 6.79 -8.78 11.06
CA PRO A 96 6.63 -7.36 10.71
C PRO A 96 6.61 -7.05 9.20
N ARG A 97 6.48 -8.07 8.35
CA ARG A 97 6.49 -7.93 6.89
C ARG A 97 5.12 -8.17 6.26
N ALA A 98 4.91 -7.57 5.09
CA ALA A 98 3.85 -8.00 4.19
C ALA A 98 4.24 -7.76 2.73
N TRP A 99 3.61 -8.49 1.83
CA TRP A 99 3.80 -8.40 0.39
C TRP A 99 2.46 -8.21 -0.30
N ARG A 100 2.44 -7.30 -1.27
CA ARG A 100 1.33 -7.07 -2.21
C ARG A 100 1.86 -7.29 -3.61
N GLU A 101 1.31 -8.26 -4.30
CA GLU A 101 1.56 -8.49 -5.72
C GLU A 101 0.41 -7.90 -6.53
N PHE A 102 0.74 -7.11 -7.54
CA PHE A 102 -0.19 -6.52 -8.49
C PHE A 102 0.15 -7.06 -9.88
N ARG A 103 -0.78 -7.79 -10.48
CA ARG A 103 -0.64 -8.28 -11.85
C ARG A 103 -1.22 -7.26 -12.83
N ILE A 104 -0.42 -6.83 -13.80
CA ILE A 104 -0.83 -5.93 -14.88
C ILE A 104 -0.84 -6.75 -16.17
N ALA A 105 -1.95 -7.45 -16.40
CA ALA A 105 -2.07 -8.44 -17.47
C ALA A 105 -1.79 -7.86 -18.86
N ASP A 106 -2.26 -6.63 -19.12
CA ASP A 106 -2.11 -5.96 -20.42
C ASP A 106 -0.64 -5.68 -20.81
N LEU A 107 0.26 -5.64 -19.82
CA LEU A 107 1.68 -5.37 -20.01
C LEU A 107 2.58 -6.56 -19.68
N ASP A 108 1.99 -7.70 -19.29
CA ASP A 108 2.71 -8.86 -18.78
C ASP A 108 3.67 -8.54 -17.61
N LEU A 109 3.27 -7.59 -16.76
CA LEU A 109 4.05 -7.15 -15.61
C LEU A 109 3.45 -7.66 -14.31
N THR A 110 4.32 -8.05 -13.39
CA THR A 110 3.97 -8.26 -11.97
C THR A 110 4.80 -7.32 -11.12
N LEU A 111 4.12 -6.49 -10.31
CA LEU A 111 4.74 -5.63 -9.32
C LEU A 111 4.58 -6.22 -7.94
N ILE A 112 5.66 -6.26 -7.18
CA ILE A 112 5.67 -6.73 -5.79
C ILE A 112 6.08 -5.58 -4.89
N CYS A 113 5.15 -5.13 -4.06
CA CYS A 113 5.41 -4.19 -2.98
C CYS A 113 5.62 -4.97 -1.67
N GLU A 114 6.86 -5.04 -1.22
CA GLU A 114 7.21 -5.49 0.14
C GLU A 114 7.14 -4.29 1.09
N GLN A 115 6.56 -4.50 2.27
CA GLN A 115 6.57 -3.56 3.37
C GLN A 115 7.19 -4.19 4.61
N ILE A 116 7.94 -3.40 5.38
CA ILE A 116 8.58 -3.86 6.61
C ILE A 116 8.43 -2.79 7.69
N SER A 117 7.90 -3.19 8.85
CA SER A 117 7.96 -2.40 10.08
C SER A 117 9.24 -2.71 10.85
N PRO A 118 9.89 -1.71 11.48
CA PRO A 118 11.16 -1.91 12.17
C PRO A 118 10.97 -2.51 13.57
N VAL A 119 10.34 -3.69 13.65
CA VAL A 119 10.11 -4.41 14.89
C VAL A 119 11.03 -5.61 14.95
N ILE A 120 12.17 -5.42 15.62
CA ILE A 120 13.26 -6.39 15.70
C ILE A 120 13.39 -6.84 17.16
N PRO A 121 13.22 -8.14 17.46
CA PRO A 121 13.41 -8.65 18.82
C PRO A 121 14.77 -8.25 19.40
N HIS A 122 14.78 -7.83 20.66
CA HIS A 122 15.98 -7.41 21.40
C HIS A 122 16.68 -6.15 20.86
N ASN A 123 16.06 -5.41 19.95
CA ASN A 123 16.49 -4.07 19.54
C ASN A 123 15.47 -3.03 20.02
N TYR A 124 15.92 -2.12 20.89
CA TYR A 124 15.11 -1.06 21.49
C TYR A 124 15.57 0.34 21.08
N GLU A 125 16.47 0.43 20.10
CA GLU A 125 16.84 1.71 19.51
C GLU A 125 15.66 2.31 18.77
N VAL A 126 15.67 3.64 18.68
CA VAL A 126 14.65 4.38 17.95
C VAL A 126 14.88 4.17 16.45
N ILE A 127 14.16 3.21 15.87
CA ILE A 127 14.06 3.05 14.42
C ILE A 127 12.71 3.61 13.99
N ASN A 128 12.72 4.79 13.38
CA ASN A 128 11.50 5.52 13.01
C ASN A 128 10.99 5.20 11.60
N ASP A 129 11.73 4.40 10.83
CA ASP A 129 11.46 4.22 9.40
C ASP A 129 10.81 2.87 9.13
N PHE A 130 9.65 2.89 8.47
CA PHE A 130 9.12 1.74 7.75
C PHE A 130 9.63 1.79 6.31
N ILE A 131 9.85 0.63 5.72
CA ILE A 131 10.44 0.52 4.38
C ILE A 131 9.42 -0.09 3.44
N PHE A 132 9.29 0.51 2.25
CA PHE A 132 8.68 -0.11 1.09
C PHE A 132 9.74 -0.45 0.06
N SER A 133 9.73 -1.68 -0.45
CA SER A 133 10.57 -2.10 -1.57
C SER A 133 9.67 -2.56 -2.71
N LEU A 134 9.80 -1.91 -3.87
CA LEU A 134 9.06 -2.28 -5.07
C LEU A 134 9.97 -3.06 -6.01
N HIS A 135 9.52 -4.24 -6.40
CA HIS A 135 10.18 -5.10 -7.37
C HIS A 135 9.27 -5.27 -8.58
N VAL A 136 9.83 -5.18 -9.78
CA VAL A 136 9.12 -5.41 -11.04
C VAL A 136 9.65 -6.70 -11.65
N GLN A 137 8.74 -7.58 -12.04
CA GLN A 137 9.05 -8.83 -12.73
C GLN A 137 8.25 -8.85 -14.04
N SER A 138 8.93 -9.13 -15.15
CA SER A 138 8.30 -9.60 -16.39
C SER A 138 8.18 -11.11 -16.31
N LEU A 139 7.07 -11.66 -16.79
CA LEU A 139 7.03 -13.08 -17.15
C LEU A 139 7.81 -13.32 -18.47
#